data_AF-A0AAN5KR19-F1
#
_entry.id   AF-A0AAN5KR19-F1
#
_cell.length_a   1.000
_cell.length_b   1.000
_cell.length_c   1.000
_cell.angle_alpha   90.00
_cell.angle_beta   90.00
_cell.angle_gamma   90.00
#
_symmetry.space_group_name_H-M   'P 1'
#
loop_
_entity.id
_entity.type
_entity.pdbx_description
1 polymer ?
#
loop_
_entity_poly.entity_id
_entity_poly.type
_entity_poly.pdbx_seq_one_letter_code
_entity_poly.pdbx_strand_id
1 'polypeptide(L)'
;KSETGKYIFFSLVEMHGVYTEKDKFIGEVDLNSGGNLVNIIPSLWFSTKKLFFQVGVSIPISQTPNGEQNKIKYNPVAVAGITFN
;
A
#
# COMPACT_ATOMS: atom_id res chain seq x y z
N LYS A 1 -22.25 -6.91 -13.72
CA LYS A 1 -21.72 -7.62 -14.92
C LYS A 1 -21.07 -6.58 -15.83
N SER A 2 -19.79 -6.73 -16.19
CA SER A 2 -19.05 -5.75 -17.03
C SER A 2 -19.40 -5.96 -18.52
N GLU A 3 -19.91 -4.93 -19.20
CA GLU A 3 -20.29 -4.96 -20.63
C GLU A 3 -19.45 -3.98 -21.45
N THR A 4 -19.35 -4.18 -22.77
CA THR A 4 -18.48 -3.37 -23.63
C THR A 4 -19.01 -1.93 -23.65
N GLY A 5 -18.19 -0.95 -23.26
CA GLY A 5 -18.60 0.44 -23.06
C GLY A 5 -18.97 0.81 -21.62
N LYS A 6 -18.96 -0.15 -20.68
CA LYS A 6 -19.16 0.12 -19.24
C LYS A 6 -17.82 0.21 -18.51
N TYR A 7 -17.67 1.23 -17.69
CA TYR A 7 -16.59 1.36 -16.73
C TYR A 7 -17.14 1.26 -15.30
N ILE A 8 -16.28 0.85 -14.37
CA ILE A 8 -16.57 0.90 -12.93
C ILE A 8 -15.68 1.99 -12.35
N PHE A 9 -16.28 2.93 -11.64
CA PHE A 9 -15.57 3.96 -10.89
C PHE A 9 -16.08 3.98 -9.46
N PHE A 10 -15.18 3.88 -8.49
CA PHE A 10 -15.53 3.91 -7.07
C PHE A 10 -14.37 4.39 -6.21
N SER A 11 -14.67 4.86 -5.01
CA SER A 11 -13.70 5.11 -3.96
C SER A 11 -13.51 3.87 -3.10
N LEU A 12 -12.26 3.61 -2.69
CA LEU A 12 -11.90 2.51 -1.80
C LEU A 12 -11.06 3.07 -0.64
N VAL A 13 -11.36 2.63 0.57
CA VAL A 13 -10.54 2.92 1.76
C VAL A 13 -10.05 1.58 2.31
N GLU A 14 -8.74 1.40 2.32
CA GLU A 14 -8.10 0.16 2.80
C GLU A 14 -7.35 0.44 4.10
N MET A 15 -7.19 -0.59 4.94
CA MET A 15 -6.38 -0.51 6.16
C MET A 15 -5.41 -1.68 6.19
N HIS A 16 -4.11 -1.39 6.18
CA HIS A 16 -3.05 -2.40 6.11
C HIS A 16 -2.15 -2.32 7.34
N GLY A 17 -1.92 -3.45 7.99
CA GLY A 17 -0.92 -3.61 9.05
C GLY A 17 0.28 -4.41 8.54
N VAL A 18 1.49 -3.97 8.86
CA VAL A 18 2.74 -4.68 8.58
C VAL A 18 3.55 -4.78 9.86
N TYR A 19 3.97 -6.00 10.17
CA TYR A 19 4.97 -6.31 11.18
C TYR A 19 6.24 -6.74 10.44
N THR A 20 7.36 -6.11 10.78
CA THR A 20 8.67 -6.45 10.22
C THR A 20 9.64 -6.75 11.37
N GLU A 21 10.26 -7.92 11.33
CA GLU A 21 11.33 -8.25 12.28
C GLU A 21 12.57 -7.37 12.05
N LYS A 22 13.47 -7.34 13.04
CA LYS A 22 14.78 -6.69 12.85
C LYS A 22 15.61 -7.47 11.84
N ASP A 23 16.27 -6.74 10.96
CA ASP A 23 17.18 -7.29 9.98
C ASP A 23 18.41 -7.92 10.66
N LYS A 24 18.97 -8.93 9.99
CA LYS A 24 20.22 -9.58 10.38
C LYS A 24 21.24 -9.46 9.26
N PHE A 25 22.40 -8.90 9.57
CA PHE A 25 23.50 -8.76 8.63
C PHE A 25 24.76 -9.39 9.21
N ILE A 26 25.31 -10.41 8.54
CA ILE A 26 26.52 -11.14 8.94
C ILE A 26 26.45 -11.61 10.41
N GLY A 27 25.27 -12.09 10.84
CA GLY A 27 25.04 -12.60 12.19
C GLY A 27 24.76 -11.54 13.25
N GLU A 28 24.91 -10.25 12.94
CA GLU A 28 24.53 -9.14 13.82
C GLU A 28 23.10 -8.67 13.55
N VAL A 29 22.38 -8.32 14.61
CA VAL A 29 21.01 -7.78 14.51
C VAL A 29 21.10 -6.26 14.43
N ASP A 30 20.48 -5.67 13.40
CA ASP A 30 20.32 -4.22 13.35
C ASP A 30 19.17 -3.79 14.27
N LEU A 31 19.50 -3.09 15.36
CA LEU A 31 18.52 -2.63 16.34
C LEU A 31 17.61 -1.52 15.81
N ASN A 32 18.02 -0.82 14.75
CA ASN A 32 17.31 0.31 14.12
C ASN A 32 16.60 -0.11 12.83
N SER A 33 16.09 -1.35 12.79
CA SER A 33 15.37 -1.91 11.63
C SER A 33 14.04 -2.56 12.04
N GLY A 34 13.14 -2.73 11.07
CA GLY A 34 11.82 -3.32 11.28
C GLY A 34 10.90 -2.47 12.18
N GLY A 35 9.90 -3.12 12.77
CA GLY A 35 8.86 -2.51 13.60
C GLY A 35 7.45 -2.67 13.03
N ASN A 36 6.51 -1.90 13.56
CA ASN A 36 5.09 -2.00 13.25
C ASN A 36 4.59 -0.76 12.51
N LEU A 37 3.78 -0.99 11.48
CA LEU A 37 3.16 0.05 10.69
C LEU A 37 1.70 -0.30 10.42
N VAL A 38 0.78 0.59 10.75
CA VAL A 38 -0.62 0.53 10.31
C VAL A 38 -0.93 1.74 9.46
N ASN A 39 -1.39 1.52 8.24
CA ASN A 39 -1.75 2.54 7.27
C ASN A 39 -3.25 2.51 6.96
N ILE A 40 -3.80 3.67 6.64
CA ILE A 40 -5.04 3.79 5.87
C ILE A 40 -4.71 4.25 4.45
N ILE A 41 -5.47 3.76 3.47
CA ILE A 41 -5.24 4.06 2.06
C ILE A 41 -6.57 4.46 1.42
N PRO A 42 -6.96 5.75 1.48
CA PRO A 42 -7.99 6.28 0.60
C PRO A 42 -7.51 6.27 -0.86
N SER A 43 -8.34 5.78 -1.77
CA SER A 43 -8.02 5.65 -3.18
C SER A 43 -9.25 5.74 -4.08
N LEU A 44 -9.01 6.03 -5.35
CA LEU A 44 -9.99 5.98 -6.43
C LEU A 44 -9.61 4.84 -7.37
N TRP A 45 -10.61 4.05 -7.73
CA TRP A 45 -10.48 2.94 -8.67
C TRP A 45 -11.27 3.24 -9.94
N PHE A 46 -10.66 2.95 -11.08
CA PHE A 46 -11.31 2.95 -12.38
C PHE A 46 -11.00 1.65 -13.12
N SER A 47 -12.01 1.00 -13.68
CA SER A 47 -11.80 -0.18 -14.53
C SER A 47 -12.72 -0.24 -15.72
N THR A 48 -12.23 -0.86 -16.78
CA THR A 48 -12.99 -1.29 -17.96
C THR A 48 -12.84 -2.81 -18.11
N LYS A 49 -13.30 -3.37 -19.24
CA LYS A 49 -13.05 -4.79 -19.56
C LYS A 49 -11.57 -5.15 -19.78
N LYS A 50 -10.73 -4.21 -20.19
CA LYS A 50 -9.34 -4.49 -20.61
C LYS A 50 -8.28 -3.91 -19.69
N LEU A 51 -8.61 -2.85 -18.95
CA LEU A 51 -7.66 -2.14 -18.10
C LEU A 51 -8.32 -1.73 -16.79
N PHE A 52 -7.52 -1.62 -15.75
CA PHE A 52 -7.87 -0.94 -14.52
C PHE A 52 -6.71 -0.09 -14.03
N PHE A 53 -7.03 0.95 -13.26
CA PHE A 53 -6.06 1.68 -12.47
C PHE A 53 -6.66 2.10 -11.12
N GLN A 54 -5.80 2.15 -10.11
CA GLN A 54 -6.07 2.67 -8.78
C GLN A 54 -5.03 3.72 -8.46
N VAL A 55 -5.46 4.83 -7.89
CA VAL A 55 -4.57 5.86 -7.35
C VAL A 55 -5.03 6.25 -5.96
N GLY A 56 -4.10 6.41 -5.03
CA GLY A 56 -4.40 6.72 -3.64
C GLY A 56 -3.18 7.24 -2.89
N VAL A 57 -3.37 7.46 -1.59
CA VAL A 57 -2.31 7.90 -0.68
C VAL A 57 -2.35 7.00 0.55
N SER A 58 -1.23 6.33 0.84
CA SER A 58 -1.04 5.60 2.09
C SER A 58 -0.63 6.55 3.18
N ILE A 59 -1.41 6.59 4.25
CA ILE A 59 -1.22 7.47 5.40
C ILE A 59 -1.03 6.58 6.64
N PRO A 60 0.16 6.60 7.27
CA PRO A 60 0.37 5.89 8.51
C PRO A 60 -0.49 6.46 9.64
N ILE A 61 -1.33 5.61 10.24
CA ILE A 61 -2.13 5.96 11.43
C ILE A 61 -1.50 5.46 12.73
N SER A 62 -0.62 4.46 12.65
CA SER A 62 0.20 3.99 13.78
C SER A 62 1.57 3.55 13.28
N GLN A 63 2.62 4.01 13.95
CA GLN A 63 4.02 3.73 13.60
C GLN A 63 4.84 3.51 14.86
N THR A 64 5.34 2.30 15.01
CA THR A 64 6.22 1.91 16.12
C THR A 64 7.48 1.25 15.52
N PRO A 65 8.39 2.03 14.92
CA PRO A 65 9.68 1.52 14.47
C PRO A 65 10.55 1.12 15.67
N ASN A 66 11.47 0.19 15.46
CA ASN A 66 12.46 -0.16 16.48
C ASN A 66 13.61 0.87 16.50
N GLY A 67 14.06 1.26 17.68
CA GLY A 67 15.22 2.16 17.82
C GLY A 67 15.00 3.54 17.21
N GLU A 68 16.04 4.10 16.61
CA GLU A 68 16.01 5.40 15.96
C GLU A 68 15.82 5.26 14.45
N GLN A 69 14.58 5.42 14.00
CA GLN A 69 14.22 5.41 12.57
C GLN A 69 13.33 6.59 12.21
N ASN A 70 13.47 7.04 10.96
CA ASN A 70 12.60 8.07 10.41
C ASN A 70 11.18 7.55 10.22
N LYS A 71 10.18 8.33 10.63
CA LYS A 71 8.77 7.99 10.41
C LYS A 71 8.32 8.41 9.02
N ILE A 72 7.49 7.58 8.41
CA ILE A 72 6.87 7.85 7.11
C ILE A 72 5.73 8.86 7.34
N LYS A 73 5.61 9.88 6.48
CA LYS A 73 4.50 10.84 6.56
C LYS A 73 3.32 10.40 5.70
N TYR A 74 3.59 10.06 4.44
CA TYR A 74 2.63 9.51 3.49
C TYR A 74 3.41 8.90 2.32
N ASN A 75 2.80 7.94 1.62
CA ASN A 75 3.33 7.39 0.38
C ASN A 75 2.24 7.42 -0.71
N PRO A 76 2.50 7.95 -1.92
CA PRO A 76 1.57 7.78 -3.02
C PRO A 76 1.47 6.30 -3.40
N VAL A 77 0.25 5.85 -3.75
CA VAL A 77 -0.02 4.49 -4.20
C VAL A 77 -0.63 4.56 -5.58
N ALA A 78 -0.09 3.77 -6.51
CA ALA A 78 -0.67 3.59 -7.83
C ALA A 78 -0.56 2.12 -8.23
N VAL A 79 -1.65 1.58 -8.77
CA VAL A 79 -1.70 0.23 -9.33
C VAL A 79 -2.38 0.32 -10.68
N ALA A 80 -1.88 -0.40 -11.67
CA ALA A 80 -2.53 -0.54 -12.96
C ALA A 80 -2.40 -1.97 -13.45
N GLY A 81 -3.37 -2.42 -14.24
CA GLY A 81 -3.34 -3.75 -14.82
C GLY A 81 -4.11 -3.83 -16.11
N ILE A 82 -3.75 -4.83 -16.92
CA ILE A 82 -4.33 -5.11 -18.22
C ILE A 82 -4.72 -6.59 -18.30
N THR A 83 -5.82 -6.89 -18.99
CA THR A 83 -6.29 -8.26 -19.21
C THR A 83 -6.21 -8.59 -20.70
N PHE A 84 -5.56 -9.71 -21.01
CA PHE A 84 -5.49 -10.29 -22.35
C PHE A 84 -6.42 -11.51 -22.39
N ASN A 85 -7.30 -11.54 -23.39
CA ASN A 85 -8.18 -12.67 -23.67
C ASN A 85 -7.58 -13.54 -24.77
#